data_AF-A0A3Q3K9E0-F1
#
_entry.id   AF-A0A3Q3K9E0-F1
#
_cell.length_a   1.000
_cell.length_b   1.000
_cell.length_c   1.000
_cell.angle_alpha   90.00
_cell.angle_beta   90.00
_cell.angle_gamma   90.00
#
_symmetry.space_group_name_H-M   'P 1'
#
loop_
_entity.id
_entity.type
_entity.pdbx_description
1 polymer ?
#
loop_
_entity_poly.entity_id
_entity_poly.type
_entity_poly.pdbx_seq_one_letter_code
_entity_poly.pdbx_strand_id
1 'polypeptide(L)'
;LRVDVCVDVNECLQPGLCENGLCVNTRGSYSCVCRVGFILDASHGICIYVNECVQSPGVCSVGECVNTVGSYTCACPSGYRRKPAQCVSSLDVDECQLNPCSNSRCENTPGSYRCVCRHGYRLTGNTCTDVDECKDPLRCPGQECINSQGSYRCVSCQPGYELLNRLCTGNAHLTIYNIFKINIFICNFCLFGFQLLAHLVLAYKICISIEIKAKCLKWFINIDECRQAPCSNGRCENTPGSYRCVCHHGYKLQDNTCTDINECLEGDFCFSRGECVNTPGSYTCVCSRGFTLSDNRTACLGESWRVQRDGLGVNTGAFYWLLCLFLFSQ
;
A
#
# COMPACT_ATOMS: atom_id res chain seq x y z
N LEU A 1 -5.28 79.39 39.51
CA LEU A 1 -4.91 78.08 38.93
C LEU A 1 -6.02 77.10 39.29
N ARG A 2 -6.90 76.78 38.34
CA ARG A 2 -7.91 75.73 38.51
C ARG A 2 -7.19 74.42 38.23
N VAL A 3 -6.97 73.62 39.26
CA VAL A 3 -6.49 72.25 39.09
C VAL A 3 -7.72 71.46 38.67
N ASP A 4 -7.93 71.30 37.38
CA ASP A 4 -8.91 70.35 36.87
C ASP A 4 -8.34 68.96 37.16
N VAL A 5 -8.79 68.39 38.28
CA VAL A 5 -8.50 67.02 38.66
C VAL A 5 -9.29 66.13 37.71
N CYS A 6 -8.63 65.61 36.68
CA CYS A 6 -9.20 64.56 35.86
C CYS A 6 -9.35 63.30 36.72
N VAL A 7 -10.58 63.02 37.15
CA VAL A 7 -10.96 61.75 37.76
C VAL A 7 -11.33 60.81 36.63
N ASP A 8 -10.76 59.61 36.69
CA ASP A 8 -11.05 58.52 35.78
C ASP A 8 -12.53 58.12 35.86
N VAL A 9 -13.19 57.97 34.70
CA VAL A 9 -14.58 57.53 34.64
C VAL A 9 -14.56 56.00 34.64
N ASN A 10 -15.29 55.37 35.56
CA ASN A 10 -15.38 53.92 35.57
C ASN A 10 -16.41 53.43 34.55
N GLU A 11 -15.96 53.06 33.35
CA GLU A 11 -16.85 52.59 32.29
C GLU A 11 -17.49 51.22 32.60
N CYS A 12 -16.91 50.42 33.51
CA CYS A 12 -17.47 49.13 33.91
C CYS A 12 -18.81 49.21 34.65
N LEU A 13 -19.25 50.41 35.04
CA LEU A 13 -20.59 50.64 35.57
C LEU A 13 -21.66 50.64 34.48
N GLN A 14 -21.27 50.67 33.20
CA GLN A 14 -22.19 50.57 32.07
C GLN A 14 -22.52 49.10 31.77
N PRO A 15 -23.81 48.71 31.77
CA PRO A 15 -24.21 47.34 31.46
C PRO A 15 -23.93 46.97 29.99
N GLY A 16 -23.53 45.71 29.76
CA GLY A 16 -23.29 45.15 28.42
C GLY A 16 -21.92 45.45 27.80
N LEU A 17 -21.01 46.11 28.52
CA LEU A 17 -19.73 46.55 27.98
C LEU A 17 -18.73 45.42 27.69
N CYS A 18 -18.72 44.35 28.51
CA CYS A 18 -17.87 43.16 28.32
C CYS A 18 -18.74 41.89 28.29
N GLU A 19 -19.44 41.65 27.20
CA GLU A 19 -20.25 40.43 27.02
C GLU A 19 -19.34 39.18 27.07
N ASN A 20 -19.71 38.17 27.86
CA ASN A 20 -18.92 36.95 28.15
C ASN A 20 -17.55 37.17 28.84
N GLY A 21 -17.29 38.36 29.39
CA GLY A 21 -16.04 38.72 30.07
C GLY A 21 -16.23 39.39 31.43
N LEU A 22 -15.12 39.74 32.07
CA LEU A 22 -15.04 40.60 33.26
C LEU A 22 -14.50 41.96 32.82
N CYS A 23 -15.20 43.05 33.16
CA CYS A 23 -14.70 44.39 32.93
C CYS A 23 -13.71 44.81 34.02
N VAL A 24 -12.57 45.35 33.61
CA VAL A 24 -11.53 45.91 34.49
C VAL A 24 -11.35 47.37 34.12
N ASN A 25 -11.63 48.28 35.06
CA ASN A 25 -11.44 49.70 34.86
C ASN A 25 -9.95 50.07 34.86
N THR A 26 -9.50 50.88 33.91
CA THR A 26 -8.11 51.32 33.78
C THR A 26 -8.04 52.84 33.66
N ARG A 27 -6.88 53.44 33.89
CA ARG A 27 -6.80 54.91 33.84
C ARG A 27 -6.94 55.41 32.40
N GLY A 28 -8.06 56.07 32.10
CA GLY A 28 -8.43 56.63 30.80
C GLY A 28 -9.13 55.66 29.86
N SER A 29 -9.49 54.45 30.30
CA SER A 29 -10.20 53.43 29.51
C SER A 29 -10.63 52.23 30.36
N TYR A 30 -11.16 51.19 29.74
CA TYR A 30 -11.44 49.90 30.37
C TYR A 30 -10.84 48.75 29.57
N SER A 31 -10.67 47.59 30.20
CA SER A 31 -10.22 46.36 29.57
C SER A 31 -11.16 45.22 29.90
N CYS A 32 -11.55 44.44 28.89
CA CYS A 32 -12.31 43.21 29.10
C CYS A 32 -11.36 42.01 29.26
N VAL A 33 -11.52 41.25 30.34
CA VAL A 33 -10.82 39.98 30.56
C VAL A 33 -11.80 38.84 30.27
N CYS A 34 -11.55 38.10 29.19
CA CYS A 34 -12.44 37.03 28.77
C CYS A 34 -12.41 35.83 29.72
N ARG A 35 -13.56 35.18 29.88
CA ARG A 35 -13.66 33.90 30.60
C ARG A 35 -12.95 32.80 29.80
N VAL A 36 -12.58 31.71 30.48
CA VAL A 36 -11.96 30.54 29.84
C VAL A 36 -12.80 30.07 28.64
N GLY A 37 -12.18 29.88 27.47
CA GLY A 37 -12.84 29.50 26.22
C GLY A 37 -13.24 30.66 25.29
N PHE A 38 -12.93 31.91 25.68
CA PHE A 38 -13.24 33.12 24.90
C PHE A 38 -12.00 33.98 24.70
N ILE A 39 -11.94 34.70 23.57
CA ILE A 39 -10.89 35.66 23.23
C ILE A 39 -11.48 37.04 22.93
N LEU A 40 -10.67 38.08 23.09
CA LEU A 40 -11.03 39.43 22.69
C LEU A 40 -11.18 39.51 21.17
N ASP A 41 -12.29 40.06 20.72
CA ASP A 41 -12.50 40.47 19.33
C ASP A 41 -11.51 41.59 18.94
N ALA A 42 -11.32 41.83 17.63
CA ALA A 42 -10.47 42.88 17.07
C ALA A 42 -10.80 44.29 17.59
N SER A 43 -12.03 44.51 18.07
CA SER A 43 -12.49 45.73 18.73
C SER A 43 -12.05 45.87 20.20
N HIS A 44 -11.45 44.83 20.79
CA HIS A 44 -11.04 44.72 22.20
C HIS A 44 -12.16 44.94 23.25
N GLY A 45 -13.42 44.96 22.83
CA GLY A 45 -14.57 45.19 23.72
C GLY A 45 -15.48 43.97 23.96
N ILE A 46 -15.38 42.92 23.13
CA ILE A 46 -16.31 41.78 23.19
C ILE A 46 -15.51 40.48 23.26
N CYS A 47 -15.94 39.56 24.13
CA CYS A 47 -15.36 38.23 24.22
C CYS A 47 -16.13 37.26 23.31
N ILE A 48 -15.49 36.86 22.21
CA ILE A 48 -16.03 35.89 21.26
C ILE A 48 -15.53 34.49 21.61
N TYR A 49 -16.36 33.48 21.35
CA TYR A 49 -15.96 32.09 21.60
C TYR A 49 -14.84 31.69 20.64
N VAL A 50 -13.89 30.93 21.14
CA VAL A 50 -12.84 30.31 20.32
C VAL A 50 -13.45 29.15 19.54
N ASN A 51 -12.98 28.92 18.31
CA ASN A 51 -13.21 27.66 17.62
C ASN A 51 -11.93 26.82 17.70
N GLU A 52 -11.84 25.97 18.73
CA GLU A 52 -10.66 25.15 18.99
C GLU A 52 -10.40 24.15 17.88
N CYS A 53 -11.43 23.74 17.13
CA CYS A 53 -11.29 22.84 15.98
C CYS A 53 -10.52 23.47 14.81
N VAL A 54 -10.63 24.79 14.65
CA VAL A 54 -9.88 25.54 13.62
C VAL A 54 -8.53 25.99 14.15
N GLN A 55 -8.48 26.44 15.42
CA GLN A 55 -7.26 26.98 16.01
C GLN A 55 -6.22 25.89 16.33
N SER A 56 -6.66 24.69 16.70
CA SER A 56 -5.79 23.55 17.05
C SER A 56 -6.17 22.31 16.23
N PRO A 57 -5.70 22.21 14.98
CA PRO A 57 -5.89 21.03 14.16
C PRO A 57 -5.35 19.78 14.88
N GLY A 58 -6.21 18.79 15.11
CA GLY A 58 -5.84 17.55 15.83
C GLY A 58 -6.09 17.57 17.34
N VAL A 59 -6.79 18.57 17.88
CA VAL A 59 -7.17 18.64 19.32
C VAL A 59 -7.89 17.38 19.82
N CYS A 60 -8.63 16.69 18.95
CA CYS A 60 -9.35 15.45 19.25
C CYS A 60 -8.59 14.16 18.89
N SER A 61 -7.31 14.24 18.51
CA SER A 61 -6.49 13.12 18.04
C SER A 61 -7.15 12.33 16.90
N VAL A 62 -7.74 11.16 17.20
CA VAL A 62 -8.45 10.30 16.22
C VAL A 62 -9.94 10.61 16.11
N GLY A 63 -10.49 11.45 16.99
CA GLY A 63 -11.90 11.83 16.99
C GLY A 63 -12.21 13.07 16.18
N GLU A 64 -13.48 13.22 15.82
CA GLU A 64 -14.00 14.40 15.16
C GLU A 64 -14.24 15.52 16.19
N CYS A 65 -13.73 16.71 15.89
CA CYS A 65 -13.92 17.88 16.74
C CYS A 65 -15.25 18.55 16.44
N VAL A 66 -16.06 18.75 17.47
CA VAL A 66 -17.35 19.43 17.42
C VAL A 66 -17.27 20.67 18.31
N ASN A 67 -17.28 21.85 17.69
CA ASN A 67 -17.23 23.13 18.38
C ASN A 67 -18.53 23.38 19.17
N THR A 68 -18.43 23.87 20.40
CA THR A 68 -19.58 24.26 21.24
C THR A 68 -19.41 25.70 21.71
N VAL A 69 -20.46 26.31 22.27
CA VAL A 69 -20.35 27.71 22.72
C VAL A 69 -19.46 27.77 23.95
N GLY A 70 -18.28 28.39 23.80
CA GLY A 70 -17.28 28.53 24.86
C GLY A 70 -16.42 27.28 25.14
N SER A 71 -16.51 26.24 24.31
CA SER A 71 -15.65 25.05 24.40
C SER A 71 -15.73 24.19 23.12
N TYR A 72 -15.23 22.96 23.19
CA TYR A 72 -15.35 21.96 22.15
C TYR A 72 -15.60 20.58 22.76
N THR A 73 -16.14 19.67 21.96
CA THR A 73 -16.31 18.26 22.32
C THR A 73 -15.72 17.37 21.24
N CYS A 74 -15.18 16.21 21.62
CA CYS A 74 -14.67 15.24 20.66
C CYS A 74 -15.65 14.07 20.52
N ALA A 75 -16.15 13.85 19.31
CA ALA A 75 -16.89 12.65 18.93
C ALA A 75 -15.89 11.54 18.59
N CYS A 76 -15.78 10.55 19.47
CA CYS A 76 -14.84 9.45 19.27
C CYS A 76 -15.42 8.40 18.31
N PRO A 77 -14.62 7.85 17.38
CA PRO A 77 -15.04 6.73 16.56
C PRO A 77 -15.37 5.54 17.46
N SER A 78 -16.28 4.68 17.00
CA SER A 78 -16.52 3.37 17.59
C SER A 78 -15.19 2.62 17.76
N GLY A 79 -15.01 1.91 18.88
CA GLY A 79 -13.77 1.18 19.19
C GLY A 79 -12.73 1.93 20.01
N TYR A 80 -12.94 3.22 20.37
CA TYR A 80 -12.02 3.97 21.23
C TYR A 80 -12.69 4.51 22.50
N ARG A 81 -11.98 4.48 23.64
CA ARG A 81 -12.50 5.02 24.92
C ARG A 81 -12.33 6.54 25.02
N ARG A 82 -13.32 7.20 25.64
CA ARG A 82 -13.31 8.64 25.94
C ARG A 82 -12.49 8.94 27.19
N LYS A 83 -11.59 9.92 27.13
CA LYS A 83 -11.21 10.74 28.30
C LYS A 83 -12.00 12.06 28.27
N PRO A 84 -12.05 12.84 29.37
CA PRO A 84 -12.66 14.17 29.33
C PRO A 84 -12.02 15.01 28.21
N ALA A 85 -12.84 15.50 27.29
CA ALA A 85 -12.48 16.36 26.15
C ALA A 85 -11.50 15.80 25.08
N GLN A 86 -11.08 14.53 25.12
CA GLN A 86 -10.18 13.95 24.11
C GLN A 86 -10.48 12.46 23.82
N CYS A 87 -10.31 12.07 22.56
CA CYS A 87 -10.30 10.66 22.15
C CYS A 87 -8.88 10.13 22.26
N VAL A 88 -8.69 9.07 23.02
CA VAL A 88 -7.36 8.52 23.25
C VAL A 88 -7.15 7.33 22.33
N SER A 89 -6.35 7.52 21.27
CA SER A 89 -5.98 6.46 20.34
C SER A 89 -5.18 5.32 21.00
N SER A 90 -4.51 5.60 22.13
CA SER A 90 -3.81 4.58 22.92
C SER A 90 -4.73 3.76 23.83
N LEU A 91 -6.05 4.02 23.81
CA LEU A 91 -7.03 3.32 24.62
C LEU A 91 -8.10 2.71 23.70
N ASP A 92 -7.60 1.82 22.85
CA ASP A 92 -8.37 0.89 22.04
C ASP A 92 -9.29 0.03 22.91
N VAL A 93 -10.52 -0.17 22.47
CA VAL A 93 -11.49 -1.04 23.13
C VAL A 93 -11.28 -2.44 22.58
N ASP A 94 -10.75 -3.35 23.40
CA ASP A 94 -10.64 -4.75 23.00
C ASP A 94 -12.04 -5.40 22.92
N GLU A 95 -12.64 -5.40 21.73
CA GLU A 95 -13.95 -6.00 21.51
C GLU A 95 -13.92 -7.53 21.60
N CYS A 96 -12.74 -8.16 21.50
CA CYS A 96 -12.61 -9.61 21.62
C CYS A 96 -12.94 -10.13 23.03
N GLN A 97 -12.91 -9.28 24.06
CA GLN A 97 -13.34 -9.62 25.42
C GLN A 97 -14.81 -10.04 25.49
N LEU A 98 -15.64 -9.60 24.54
CA LEU A 98 -17.06 -9.94 24.47
C LEU A 98 -17.33 -11.20 23.63
N ASN A 99 -16.29 -11.88 23.15
CA ASN A 99 -16.39 -13.05 22.27
C ASN A 99 -17.35 -12.85 21.08
N PRO A 100 -17.17 -11.80 20.25
CA PRO A 100 -18.07 -11.50 19.14
C PRO A 100 -18.02 -12.52 17.98
N CYS A 101 -16.99 -13.36 17.94
CA CYS A 101 -16.71 -14.29 16.85
C CYS A 101 -17.26 -15.71 17.15
N SER A 102 -18.20 -16.19 16.33
CA SER A 102 -18.79 -17.54 16.49
C SER A 102 -17.88 -18.63 15.91
N ASN A 103 -17.25 -19.43 16.78
CA ASN A 103 -16.33 -20.54 16.43
C ASN A 103 -15.09 -20.13 15.61
N SER A 104 -14.66 -18.88 15.72
CA SER A 104 -13.49 -18.34 15.02
C SER A 104 -12.58 -17.56 15.96
N ARG A 105 -11.32 -17.34 15.56
CA ARG A 105 -10.35 -16.61 16.36
C ARG A 105 -10.60 -15.11 16.21
N CYS A 106 -10.86 -14.42 17.31
CA CYS A 106 -10.93 -12.96 17.29
C CYS A 106 -9.51 -12.36 17.34
N GLU A 107 -9.24 -11.37 16.48
CA GLU A 107 -8.04 -10.54 16.51
C GLU A 107 -8.44 -9.09 16.71
N ASN A 108 -7.99 -8.51 17.83
CA ASN A 108 -8.21 -7.11 18.14
C ASN A 108 -7.33 -6.21 17.25
N THR A 109 -7.89 -5.12 16.74
CA THR A 109 -7.22 -4.17 15.84
C THR A 109 -7.48 -2.74 16.31
N PRO A 110 -6.62 -1.76 16.03
CA PRO A 110 -6.87 -0.39 16.48
C PRO A 110 -8.23 0.16 15.97
N GLY A 111 -9.18 0.37 16.88
CA GLY A 111 -10.53 0.87 16.62
C GLY A 111 -11.54 -0.19 16.15
N SER A 112 -11.18 -1.48 16.16
CA SER A 112 -12.07 -2.55 15.70
C SER A 112 -11.56 -3.95 16.05
N TYR A 113 -12.23 -4.98 15.54
CA TYR A 113 -11.76 -6.35 15.59
C TYR A 113 -12.04 -7.08 14.29
N ARG A 114 -11.35 -8.20 14.04
CA ARG A 114 -11.67 -9.10 12.94
C ARG A 114 -11.72 -10.55 13.40
N CYS A 115 -12.66 -11.30 12.83
CA CYS A 115 -12.74 -12.74 13.03
C CYS A 115 -11.92 -13.46 11.97
N VAL A 116 -11.01 -14.33 12.41
CA VAL A 116 -10.13 -15.12 11.57
C VAL A 116 -10.51 -16.59 11.69
N CYS A 117 -10.83 -17.19 10.55
CA CYS A 117 -11.10 -18.61 10.46
C CYS A 117 -9.83 -19.44 10.51
N ARG A 118 -9.95 -20.71 10.94
CA ARG A 118 -8.86 -21.68 10.81
C ARG A 118 -8.55 -21.92 9.32
N HIS A 119 -7.34 -22.42 9.02
CA HIS A 119 -7.02 -22.85 7.66
C HIS A 119 -8.06 -23.86 7.13
N GLY A 120 -8.42 -23.73 5.85
CA GLY A 120 -9.49 -24.51 5.22
C GLY A 120 -10.91 -23.97 5.42
N TYR A 121 -11.07 -22.83 6.11
CA TYR A 121 -12.39 -22.22 6.33
C TYR A 121 -12.40 -20.76 5.84
N ARG A 122 -13.55 -20.30 5.35
CA ARG A 122 -13.82 -18.90 4.98
C ARG A 122 -14.85 -18.28 5.89
N LEU A 123 -14.74 -16.97 6.12
CA LEU A 123 -15.70 -16.22 6.89
C LEU A 123 -16.92 -15.91 6.02
N THR A 124 -18.11 -16.33 6.46
CA THR A 124 -19.39 -16.03 5.81
C THR A 124 -20.32 -15.42 6.86
N GLY A 125 -20.41 -14.10 6.90
CA GLY A 125 -21.04 -13.39 8.03
C GLY A 125 -20.14 -13.48 9.29
N ASN A 126 -20.67 -14.02 10.38
CA ASN A 126 -19.93 -14.22 11.65
C ASN A 126 -19.53 -15.68 11.90
N THR A 127 -19.73 -16.58 10.92
CA THR A 127 -19.41 -18.01 11.06
C THR A 127 -18.36 -18.44 10.04
N CYS A 128 -17.53 -19.40 10.44
CA CYS A 128 -16.58 -20.03 9.55
C CYS A 128 -17.22 -21.23 8.85
N THR A 129 -17.31 -21.15 7.54
CA THR A 129 -17.78 -22.23 6.69
C THR A 129 -16.60 -22.90 6.00
N ASP A 130 -16.66 -24.21 5.90
CA ASP A 130 -15.68 -25.03 5.20
C ASP A 130 -15.48 -24.55 3.75
N VAL A 131 -14.22 -24.50 3.30
CA VAL A 131 -13.89 -24.18 1.91
C VAL A 131 -13.84 -25.48 1.15
N ASP A 132 -14.79 -25.69 0.24
CA ASP A 132 -14.78 -26.86 -0.63
C ASP A 132 -13.69 -26.72 -1.70
N GLU A 133 -12.49 -27.25 -1.43
CA GLU A 133 -11.37 -27.20 -2.37
C GLU A 133 -11.59 -28.08 -3.60
N CYS A 134 -12.52 -29.05 -3.55
CA CYS A 134 -12.83 -29.91 -4.68
C CYS A 134 -13.60 -29.19 -5.80
N LYS A 135 -14.10 -27.97 -5.54
CA LYS A 135 -14.63 -27.09 -6.60
C LYS A 135 -13.56 -26.55 -7.54
N ASP A 136 -12.29 -26.61 -7.15
CA ASP A 136 -11.15 -26.24 -7.98
C ASP A 136 -10.52 -27.50 -8.61
N PRO A 137 -10.67 -27.71 -9.93
CA PRO A 137 -10.12 -28.89 -10.62
C PRO A 137 -8.59 -28.97 -10.57
N LEU A 138 -7.90 -27.87 -10.28
CA LEU A 138 -6.43 -27.83 -10.18
C LEU A 138 -5.91 -28.39 -8.85
N ARG A 139 -6.77 -28.57 -7.84
CA ARG A 139 -6.38 -29.09 -6.52
C ARG A 139 -6.08 -30.59 -6.53
N CYS A 140 -6.83 -31.37 -7.31
CA CYS A 140 -6.61 -32.81 -7.51
C CYS A 140 -6.57 -33.16 -9.02
N PRO A 141 -5.49 -32.81 -9.74
CA PRO A 141 -5.41 -33.06 -11.19
C PRO A 141 -5.46 -34.55 -11.52
N GLY A 142 -6.47 -34.99 -12.26
CA GLY A 142 -6.65 -36.39 -12.67
C GLY A 142 -6.97 -37.35 -11.51
N GLN A 143 -7.30 -36.82 -10.33
CA GLN A 143 -7.64 -37.60 -9.14
C GLN A 143 -9.06 -37.30 -8.66
N GLU A 144 -9.69 -38.28 -8.04
CA GLU A 144 -10.94 -38.10 -7.30
C GLU A 144 -10.66 -37.30 -6.03
N CYS A 145 -11.36 -36.17 -5.87
CA CYS A 145 -11.24 -35.27 -4.73
C CYS A 145 -12.37 -35.55 -3.72
N ILE A 146 -12.00 -35.68 -2.45
CA ILE A 146 -12.94 -35.77 -1.33
C ILE A 146 -12.74 -34.56 -0.44
N ASN A 147 -13.78 -33.72 -0.36
CA ASN A 147 -13.80 -32.59 0.55
C ASN A 147 -14.04 -33.07 2.00
N SER A 148 -13.35 -32.48 2.96
CA SER A 148 -13.46 -32.79 4.38
C SER A 148 -13.43 -31.51 5.20
N GLN A 149 -13.88 -31.55 6.46
CA GLN A 149 -13.96 -30.32 7.26
C GLN A 149 -12.57 -29.70 7.50
N GLY A 150 -12.28 -28.57 6.87
CA GLY A 150 -11.04 -27.80 6.93
C GLY A 150 -9.92 -28.30 6.02
N SER A 151 -10.19 -29.24 5.11
CA SER A 151 -9.18 -29.84 4.24
C SER A 151 -9.80 -30.64 3.11
N TYR A 152 -8.99 -31.07 2.16
CA TYR A 152 -9.38 -32.03 1.12
C TYR A 152 -8.34 -33.13 1.01
N ARG A 153 -8.73 -34.25 0.40
CA ARG A 153 -7.79 -35.30 0.03
C ARG A 153 -8.10 -35.82 -1.36
N CYS A 154 -7.04 -36.07 -2.12
CA CYS A 154 -7.12 -36.75 -3.39
C CYS A 154 -6.86 -38.25 -3.16
N VAL A 155 -7.75 -39.14 -3.61
CA VAL A 155 -7.69 -40.57 -3.23
C VAL A 155 -7.25 -41.48 -4.36
N SER A 156 -7.89 -41.41 -5.51
CA SER A 156 -7.77 -42.38 -6.59
C SER A 156 -7.63 -41.66 -7.92
N CYS A 157 -7.00 -42.31 -8.91
CA CYS A 157 -7.03 -41.77 -10.27
C CYS A 157 -8.44 -41.94 -10.85
N GLN A 158 -8.90 -40.95 -11.61
CA GLN A 158 -10.17 -41.06 -12.32
C GLN A 158 -10.13 -42.20 -13.37
N PRO A 159 -11.28 -42.80 -13.75
CA PRO A 159 -11.32 -43.82 -14.80
C PRO A 159 -10.64 -43.33 -16.08
N GLY A 160 -9.67 -44.11 -16.59
CA GLY A 160 -8.86 -43.71 -17.75
C GLY A 160 -7.50 -43.11 -17.41
N TYR A 161 -7.12 -43.07 -16.13
CA TYR A 161 -5.79 -42.65 -15.65
C TYR A 161 -5.14 -43.77 -14.84
N GLU A 162 -3.85 -44.02 -15.07
CA GLU A 162 -3.03 -44.96 -14.31
C GLU A 162 -2.04 -44.22 -13.40
N LEU A 163 -1.77 -44.79 -12.22
CA LEU A 163 -0.83 -44.23 -11.24
C LEU A 163 0.61 -44.56 -11.68
N LEU A 164 1.33 -43.58 -12.21
CA LEU A 164 2.73 -43.70 -12.59
C LEU A 164 3.55 -42.67 -11.81
N ASN A 165 4.56 -43.10 -11.02
CA ASN A 165 5.42 -42.22 -10.22
C ASN A 165 4.64 -41.19 -9.35
N ARG A 166 3.57 -41.63 -8.67
CA ARG A 166 2.66 -40.81 -7.83
C ARG A 166 1.84 -39.76 -8.58
N LEU A 167 1.80 -39.80 -9.90
CA LEU A 167 0.99 -38.93 -10.75
C LEU A 167 -0.02 -39.79 -11.51
N CYS A 168 -1.26 -39.31 -11.63
CA CYS A 168 -2.27 -39.96 -12.46
C CYS A 168 -2.05 -39.52 -13.91
N THR A 169 -1.59 -40.44 -14.77
CA THR A 169 -1.36 -40.18 -16.19
C THR A 169 -2.44 -40.85 -17.03
N GLY A 170 -3.07 -40.11 -17.94
CA GLY A 170 -4.13 -40.63 -18.80
C GLY A 170 -3.63 -41.77 -19.71
N ASN A 171 -4.50 -42.74 -19.96
CA ASN A 171 -4.22 -43.97 -20.73
C ASN A 171 -3.78 -43.72 -22.19
N ALA A 172 -3.93 -42.50 -22.69
CA ALA A 172 -3.41 -42.10 -24.01
C ALA A 172 -1.87 -42.08 -24.09
N HIS A 173 -1.17 -41.99 -22.95
CA HIS A 173 0.30 -42.02 -22.92
C HIS A 173 0.86 -43.46 -22.97
N LEU A 174 0.11 -44.46 -22.47
CA LEU A 174 0.51 -45.87 -22.49
C LEU A 174 0.33 -46.54 -23.86
N THR A 175 -0.67 -46.13 -24.65
CA THR A 175 -0.80 -46.59 -26.04
C THR A 175 0.36 -46.06 -26.90
N ILE A 176 0.81 -44.83 -26.69
CA ILE A 176 1.98 -44.27 -27.38
C ILE A 176 3.28 -44.92 -26.89
N TYR A 177 3.45 -45.16 -25.58
CA TYR A 177 4.64 -45.81 -25.02
C TYR A 177 4.77 -47.28 -25.50
N ASN A 178 3.66 -48.02 -25.61
CA ASN A 178 3.65 -49.37 -26.17
C ASN A 178 3.88 -49.39 -27.70
N ILE A 179 3.40 -48.38 -28.45
CA ILE A 179 3.73 -48.19 -29.87
C ILE A 179 5.22 -47.81 -30.06
N PHE A 180 5.81 -47.04 -29.14
CA PHE A 180 7.24 -46.71 -29.15
C PHE A 180 8.13 -47.90 -28.74
N LYS A 181 7.70 -48.75 -27.79
CA LYS A 181 8.42 -49.98 -27.40
C LYS A 181 8.44 -51.03 -28.50
N ILE A 182 7.34 -51.17 -29.26
CA ILE A 182 7.27 -52.04 -30.45
C ILE A 182 8.21 -51.55 -31.56
N ASN A 183 8.32 -50.23 -31.77
CA ASN A 183 9.25 -49.66 -32.75
C ASN A 183 10.73 -49.78 -32.36
N ILE A 184 11.07 -49.83 -31.06
CA ILE A 184 12.44 -50.09 -30.58
C ILE A 184 12.86 -51.55 -30.79
N PHE A 185 11.92 -52.49 -30.74
CA PHE A 185 12.20 -53.91 -31.02
C PHE A 185 12.49 -54.16 -32.51
N ILE A 186 11.83 -53.42 -33.42
CA ILE A 186 12.09 -53.46 -34.86
C ILE A 186 13.43 -52.76 -35.18
N CYS A 187 13.82 -51.73 -34.41
CA CYS A 187 15.07 -50.99 -34.63
C CYS A 187 16.33 -51.79 -34.22
N ASN A 188 16.24 -52.67 -33.21
CA ASN A 188 17.36 -53.54 -32.82
C ASN A 188 17.57 -54.75 -33.76
N PHE A 189 16.57 -55.13 -34.58
CA PHE A 189 16.71 -56.17 -35.59
C PHE A 189 17.39 -55.65 -36.88
N CYS A 190 17.32 -54.34 -37.15
CA CYS A 190 17.98 -53.70 -38.29
C CYS A 190 19.44 -53.29 -38.06
N LEU A 191 19.99 -53.46 -36.84
CA LEU A 191 21.39 -53.13 -36.52
C LEU A 191 22.38 -54.28 -36.81
N PHE A 192 21.90 -55.48 -37.15
CA PHE A 192 22.75 -56.63 -37.51
C PHE A 192 22.87 -56.89 -39.02
N GLY A 193 22.21 -56.10 -39.85
CA GLY A 193 22.33 -56.19 -41.29
C GLY A 193 22.14 -54.82 -41.90
N PHE A 194 23.23 -54.16 -42.29
CA PHE A 194 23.46 -53.71 -43.65
C PHE A 194 24.71 -52.83 -43.70
N GLN A 195 25.75 -53.41 -44.28
CA GLN A 195 26.90 -52.72 -44.83
C GLN A 195 26.46 -51.88 -46.05
N LEU A 196 27.07 -50.69 -46.13
CA LEU A 196 27.18 -49.79 -47.29
C LEU A 196 26.01 -48.86 -47.68
N LEU A 197 26.40 -47.57 -47.75
CA LEU A 197 25.95 -46.49 -48.64
C LEU A 197 24.60 -45.82 -48.33
N ALA A 198 24.67 -44.64 -47.67
CA ALA A 198 24.01 -43.40 -48.12
C ALA A 198 24.24 -42.24 -47.12
N HIS A 199 25.46 -41.71 -47.07
CA HIS A 199 25.68 -40.35 -46.54
C HIS A 199 25.14 -39.36 -47.57
N LEU A 200 23.99 -38.74 -47.30
CA LEU A 200 23.67 -37.32 -47.60
C LEU A 200 22.17 -36.98 -47.52
N VAL A 201 21.26 -37.97 -47.41
CA VAL A 201 19.79 -37.67 -47.39
C VAL A 201 19.15 -37.78 -45.99
N LEU A 202 19.84 -38.38 -45.01
CA LEU A 202 19.25 -38.60 -43.67
C LEU A 202 19.42 -37.40 -42.71
N ALA A 203 20.47 -36.59 -42.86
CA ALA A 203 20.74 -35.47 -41.94
C ALA A 203 19.69 -34.34 -42.04
N TYR A 204 19.20 -34.04 -43.25
CA TYR A 204 18.16 -33.03 -43.49
C TYR A 204 16.78 -33.46 -42.95
N LYS A 205 16.44 -34.75 -43.02
CA LYS A 205 15.17 -35.28 -42.50
C LYS A 205 15.18 -35.54 -40.98
N ILE A 206 16.34 -35.74 -40.37
CA ILE A 206 16.47 -35.86 -38.90
C ILE A 206 16.31 -34.48 -38.23
N CYS A 207 16.81 -33.40 -38.84
CA CYS A 207 16.77 -32.07 -38.24
C CYS A 207 15.34 -31.51 -38.05
N ILE A 208 14.40 -31.84 -38.96
CA ILE A 208 13.01 -31.34 -38.92
C ILE A 208 12.15 -32.10 -37.89
N SER A 209 12.53 -33.31 -37.47
CA SER A 209 11.75 -34.12 -36.51
C SER A 209 12.12 -33.90 -35.04
N ILE A 210 13.31 -33.35 -34.76
CA ILE A 210 13.79 -33.13 -33.39
C ILE A 210 13.11 -31.90 -32.75
N GLU A 211 12.87 -30.81 -33.50
CA GLU A 211 12.25 -29.60 -32.95
C GLU A 211 10.75 -29.77 -32.61
N ILE A 212 10.01 -30.57 -33.38
CA ILE A 212 8.57 -30.78 -33.17
C ILE A 212 8.31 -31.70 -31.97
N LYS A 213 9.18 -32.70 -31.74
CA LYS A 213 9.08 -33.63 -30.60
C LYS A 213 9.38 -32.96 -29.25
N ALA A 214 10.31 -32.01 -29.21
CA ALA A 214 10.65 -31.28 -27.98
C ALA A 214 9.53 -30.32 -27.54
N LYS A 215 8.83 -29.67 -28.49
CA LYS A 215 7.71 -28.77 -28.19
C LYS A 215 6.45 -29.49 -27.71
N CYS A 216 6.14 -30.68 -28.27
CA CYS A 216 4.97 -31.47 -27.85
C CYS A 216 5.14 -32.16 -26.49
N LEU A 217 6.34 -32.61 -26.12
CA LEU A 217 6.57 -33.29 -24.83
C LEU A 217 6.51 -32.33 -23.64
N LYS A 218 6.88 -31.06 -23.85
CA LYS A 218 6.89 -30.02 -22.82
C LYS A 218 5.49 -29.68 -22.30
N TRP A 219 4.47 -29.80 -23.15
CA TRP A 219 3.08 -29.48 -22.80
C TRP A 219 2.40 -30.53 -21.89
N PHE A 220 2.88 -31.79 -21.90
CA PHE A 220 2.25 -32.91 -21.17
C PHE A 220 2.89 -33.23 -19.81
N ILE A 221 4.11 -32.73 -19.57
CA ILE A 221 4.81 -32.85 -18.30
C ILE A 221 5.06 -31.43 -17.82
N ASN A 222 4.39 -31.01 -16.75
CA ASN A 222 4.66 -29.73 -16.12
C ASN A 222 6.04 -29.82 -15.42
N ILE A 223 7.10 -29.54 -16.18
CA ILE A 223 8.47 -29.46 -15.67
C ILE A 223 8.57 -28.16 -14.92
N ASP A 224 8.84 -28.23 -13.61
CA ASP A 224 9.03 -27.03 -12.79
C ASP A 224 10.37 -26.36 -13.10
N GLU A 225 10.38 -25.49 -14.11
CA GLU A 225 11.57 -24.73 -14.52
C GLU A 225 12.01 -23.72 -13.45
N CYS A 226 11.16 -23.40 -12.48
CA CYS A 226 11.49 -22.47 -11.39
C CYS A 226 12.51 -23.05 -10.39
N ARG A 227 12.76 -24.37 -10.41
CA ARG A 227 13.78 -25.00 -9.55
C ARG A 227 15.21 -24.53 -9.82
N GLN A 228 15.48 -24.02 -11.02
CA GLN A 228 16.78 -23.50 -11.41
C GLN A 228 16.87 -21.97 -11.26
N ALA A 229 15.87 -21.33 -10.65
CA ALA A 229 15.76 -19.88 -10.51
C ALA A 229 16.08 -19.11 -11.81
N PRO A 230 15.35 -19.37 -12.92
CA PRO A 230 15.69 -18.83 -14.24
C PRO A 230 15.43 -17.33 -14.40
N CYS A 231 14.66 -16.70 -13.50
CA CYS A 231 14.28 -15.29 -13.57
C CYS A 231 15.29 -14.40 -12.83
N SER A 232 15.98 -13.51 -13.54
CA SER A 232 16.73 -12.40 -12.93
C SER A 232 15.79 -11.26 -12.55
N ASN A 233 15.94 -10.67 -11.36
CA ASN A 233 15.14 -9.53 -10.86
C ASN A 233 13.61 -9.75 -10.87
N GLY A 234 13.15 -10.99 -10.81
CA GLY A 234 11.73 -11.35 -10.73
C GLY A 234 11.47 -12.68 -10.03
N ARG A 235 10.22 -12.93 -9.68
CA ARG A 235 9.73 -14.21 -9.18
C ARG A 235 9.33 -15.11 -10.35
N CYS A 236 9.74 -16.37 -10.31
CA CYS A 236 9.32 -17.36 -11.30
C CYS A 236 7.92 -17.92 -10.96
N GLU A 237 7.05 -17.98 -11.97
CA GLU A 237 5.76 -18.67 -11.93
C GLU A 237 5.75 -19.79 -12.97
N ASN A 238 5.55 -21.01 -12.50
CA ASN A 238 5.50 -22.19 -13.35
C ASN A 238 4.13 -22.29 -14.05
N THR A 239 4.12 -22.61 -15.35
CA THR A 239 2.91 -22.71 -16.18
C THR A 239 2.88 -24.04 -16.94
N PRO A 240 1.71 -24.55 -17.37
CA PRO A 240 1.67 -25.76 -18.18
C PRO A 240 2.44 -25.57 -19.50
N GLY A 241 3.59 -26.26 -19.64
CA GLY A 241 4.44 -26.22 -20.82
C GLY A 241 5.55 -25.15 -20.85
N SER A 242 5.66 -24.29 -19.82
CA SER A 242 6.68 -23.23 -19.72
C SER A 242 6.72 -22.61 -18.32
N TYR A 243 7.54 -21.59 -18.11
CA TYR A 243 7.45 -20.68 -16.97
C TYR A 243 7.33 -19.23 -17.46
N ARG A 244 6.85 -18.35 -16.58
CA ARG A 244 6.88 -16.89 -16.78
C ARG A 244 7.53 -16.20 -15.59
N CYS A 245 8.21 -15.09 -15.85
CA CYS A 245 8.77 -14.26 -14.79
C CYS A 245 7.80 -13.12 -14.44
N VAL A 246 7.53 -12.96 -13.15
CA VAL A 246 6.81 -11.82 -12.59
C VAL A 246 7.86 -10.87 -12.00
N CYS A 247 8.01 -9.71 -12.61
CA CYS A 247 9.08 -8.78 -12.24
C CYS A 247 8.82 -8.11 -10.90
N HIS A 248 9.90 -7.85 -10.16
CA HIS A 248 9.81 -7.02 -8.96
C HIS A 248 9.49 -5.57 -9.34
N HIS A 249 9.03 -4.78 -8.38
CA HIS A 249 8.75 -3.36 -8.57
C HIS A 249 9.98 -2.63 -9.16
N GLY A 250 9.77 -1.75 -10.15
CA GLY A 250 10.86 -1.07 -10.88
C GLY A 250 11.44 -1.86 -12.07
N TYR A 251 10.91 -3.06 -12.36
CA TYR A 251 11.32 -3.86 -13.52
C TYR A 251 10.13 -4.20 -14.41
N LYS A 252 10.34 -4.23 -15.73
CA LYS A 252 9.35 -4.63 -16.73
C LYS A 252 9.73 -5.94 -17.42
N LEU A 253 8.70 -6.70 -17.77
CA LEU A 253 8.87 -7.97 -18.47
C LEU A 253 9.16 -7.72 -19.95
N GLN A 254 10.35 -8.11 -20.40
CA GLN A 254 10.76 -8.08 -21.81
C GLN A 254 11.39 -9.44 -22.15
N ASP A 255 10.82 -10.13 -23.15
CA ASP A 255 11.29 -11.45 -23.61
C ASP A 255 11.52 -12.48 -22.49
N ASN A 256 10.54 -12.57 -21.57
CA ASN A 256 10.55 -13.46 -20.40
C ASN A 256 11.69 -13.18 -19.39
N THR A 257 12.33 -12.01 -19.49
CA THR A 257 13.33 -11.50 -18.54
C THR A 257 12.89 -10.17 -17.95
N CYS A 258 13.24 -9.92 -16.69
CA CYS A 258 12.91 -8.66 -16.03
C CYS A 258 14.02 -7.66 -16.26
N THR A 259 13.71 -6.69 -17.11
CA THR A 259 14.60 -5.58 -17.45
C THR A 259 14.25 -4.38 -16.60
N ASP A 260 15.28 -3.64 -16.22
CA ASP A 260 15.15 -2.42 -15.43
C ASP A 260 14.30 -1.38 -16.18
N ILE A 261 13.37 -0.74 -15.48
CA ILE A 261 12.60 0.37 -16.04
C ILE A 261 13.48 1.61 -15.92
N ASN A 262 13.84 2.22 -17.04
CA ASN A 262 14.58 3.48 -16.98
C ASN A 262 13.59 4.63 -16.78
N GLU A 263 13.31 4.97 -15.52
CA GLU A 263 12.34 6.01 -15.20
C GLU A 263 12.80 7.39 -15.73
N CYS A 264 14.10 7.63 -15.85
CA CYS A 264 14.62 8.89 -16.40
C CYS A 264 14.25 9.12 -17.88
N LEU A 265 13.83 8.09 -18.61
CA LEU A 265 13.36 8.21 -20.00
C LEU A 265 11.83 8.31 -20.10
N GLU A 266 11.09 7.96 -19.04
CA GLU A 266 9.62 7.93 -19.05
C GLU A 266 8.98 9.20 -18.45
N GLY A 267 9.75 10.12 -17.83
CA GLY A 267 9.24 11.43 -17.39
C GLY A 267 10.22 12.31 -16.59
N ASP A 268 9.78 13.52 -16.22
CA ASP A 268 10.48 14.45 -15.33
C ASP A 268 10.26 14.07 -13.86
N PHE A 269 11.03 13.11 -13.37
CA PHE A 269 10.92 12.62 -11.99
C PHE A 269 11.75 13.43 -10.96
N CYS A 270 12.72 14.23 -11.42
CA CYS A 270 13.60 15.04 -10.59
C CYS A 270 13.29 16.53 -10.73
N PHE A 271 12.58 17.12 -9.77
CA PHE A 271 12.20 18.53 -9.80
C PHE A 271 13.31 19.45 -9.24
N SER A 272 13.38 20.70 -9.73
CA SER A 272 14.21 21.80 -9.21
C SER A 272 15.74 21.62 -9.31
N ARG A 273 16.28 21.47 -10.53
CA ARG A 273 17.74 21.35 -10.82
C ARG A 273 18.40 20.06 -10.33
N GLY A 274 17.65 18.96 -10.31
CA GLY A 274 18.17 17.60 -10.11
C GLY A 274 18.37 16.90 -11.46
N GLU A 275 19.50 16.20 -11.62
CA GLU A 275 19.75 15.30 -12.75
C GLU A 275 19.31 13.88 -12.38
N CYS A 276 18.53 13.23 -13.23
CA CYS A 276 18.07 11.86 -13.02
C CYS A 276 19.15 10.85 -13.43
N VAL A 277 19.46 9.92 -12.53
CA VAL A 277 20.39 8.81 -12.76
C VAL A 277 19.64 7.50 -12.55
N ASN A 278 19.52 6.71 -13.61
CA ASN A 278 18.88 5.41 -13.56
C ASN A 278 19.68 4.40 -12.72
N THR A 279 19.00 3.61 -11.90
CA THR A 279 19.62 2.58 -11.04
C THR A 279 18.84 1.26 -11.12
N PRO A 280 19.45 0.10 -10.83
CA PRO A 280 18.70 -1.15 -10.92
C PRO A 280 17.47 -1.20 -9.98
N GLY A 281 16.27 -1.16 -10.54
CA GLY A 281 14.96 -1.20 -9.89
C GLY A 281 14.42 0.15 -9.44
N SER A 282 15.08 1.25 -9.76
CA SER A 282 14.67 2.61 -9.35
C SER A 282 15.50 3.70 -10.05
N TYR A 283 15.32 4.95 -9.66
CA TYR A 283 16.17 6.07 -10.09
C TYR A 283 16.61 6.89 -8.88
N THR A 284 17.68 7.66 -9.07
CA THR A 284 18.17 8.61 -8.07
C THR A 284 18.33 9.99 -8.69
N CYS A 285 17.97 11.03 -7.94
CA CYS A 285 18.19 12.41 -8.36
C CYS A 285 19.49 12.95 -7.73
N VAL A 286 20.40 13.45 -8.57
CA VAL A 286 21.63 14.11 -8.12
C VAL A 286 21.44 15.61 -8.23
N CYS A 287 21.59 16.31 -7.10
CA CYS A 287 21.38 17.75 -7.06
C CYS A 287 22.62 18.52 -7.53
N SER A 288 22.38 19.61 -8.26
CA SER A 288 23.40 20.60 -8.57
C SER A 288 24.02 21.22 -7.29
N ARG A 289 25.24 21.76 -7.38
CA ARG A 289 25.95 22.35 -6.23
C ARG A 289 25.08 23.39 -5.49
N GLY A 290 25.00 23.25 -4.16
CA GLY A 290 24.22 24.14 -3.28
C GLY A 290 22.78 23.72 -3.04
N PHE A 291 22.36 22.55 -3.54
CA PHE A 291 21.03 21.99 -3.33
C PHE A 291 21.11 20.61 -2.65
N THR A 292 20.22 20.35 -1.70
CA THR A 292 20.10 19.09 -0.99
C THR A 292 18.83 18.35 -1.39
N LEU A 293 18.90 17.01 -1.43
CA LEU A 293 17.77 16.19 -1.81
C LEU A 293 16.66 16.24 -0.73
N SER A 294 15.41 16.42 -1.16
CA SER A 294 14.20 16.44 -0.34
C SER A 294 13.96 15.09 0.37
N ASP A 295 13.19 15.08 1.45
CA ASP A 295 12.86 13.89 2.25
C ASP A 295 12.21 12.77 1.42
N ASN A 296 11.42 13.15 0.41
CA ASN A 296 10.77 12.23 -0.55
C ASN A 296 11.69 11.83 -1.72
N ARG A 297 12.94 12.28 -1.75
CA ARG A 297 13.98 11.97 -2.74
C ARG A 297 13.68 12.34 -4.21
N THR A 298 12.69 13.18 -4.46
CA THR A 298 12.27 13.57 -5.83
C THR A 298 12.55 15.03 -6.18
N ALA A 299 13.02 15.85 -5.23
CA ALA A 299 13.26 17.28 -5.46
C ALA A 299 14.57 17.76 -4.83
N CYS A 300 15.24 18.71 -5.49
CA CYS A 300 16.44 19.36 -4.98
C CYS A 300 16.11 20.72 -4.36
N LEU A 301 16.32 20.86 -3.05
CA LEU A 301 16.01 22.03 -2.25
C LEU A 301 17.29 22.84 -1.99
N GLY A 302 17.32 24.10 -2.41
CA GLY A 302 18.43 25.01 -2.13
C GLY A 302 18.34 25.60 -0.73
N GLU A 303 19.41 26.25 -0.27
CA GLU A 303 19.49 26.90 1.05
C GLU A 303 18.48 28.06 1.28
N SER A 304 17.58 28.32 0.33
CA SER A 304 16.47 29.27 0.50
C SER A 304 15.17 28.66 1.06
N TRP A 305 15.14 27.35 1.37
CA TRP A 305 13.93 26.64 1.86
C TRP A 305 14.08 25.95 3.23
N ARG A 306 15.19 26.19 3.98
CA ARG A 306 15.28 25.78 5.39
C ARG A 306 14.89 26.90 6.35
N VAL A 307 13.61 27.27 6.39
CA VAL A 307 12.95 27.85 7.59
C VAL A 307 11.45 27.59 7.36
N GLN A 308 10.71 26.78 8.10
CA GLN A 308 10.40 26.95 9.52
C GLN A 308 9.97 25.60 10.14
N ARG A 309 10.88 24.99 10.91
CA ARG A 309 10.49 24.29 12.13
C ARG A 309 11.39 24.85 13.22
N ASP A 310 10.75 25.26 14.32
CA ASP A 310 11.31 25.77 15.57
C ASP A 310 11.52 27.30 15.68
N GLY A 311 10.59 27.94 16.41
CA GLY A 311 10.88 28.84 17.54
C GLY A 311 11.57 30.20 17.30
N LEU A 312 10.80 31.27 17.56
CA LEU A 312 11.22 32.55 18.18
C LEU A 312 12.47 33.29 17.63
N GLY A 313 12.26 34.49 17.06
CA GLY A 313 13.35 35.49 16.98
C GLY A 313 13.15 36.61 15.97
N VAL A 314 12.58 37.72 16.45
CA VAL A 314 12.65 39.12 15.98
C VAL A 314 13.69 39.44 14.88
N ASN A 315 13.26 40.11 13.79
CA ASN A 315 13.86 41.32 13.19
C ASN A 315 13.13 41.67 11.87
N THR A 316 12.17 42.59 11.89
CA THR A 316 12.31 43.98 11.39
C THR A 316 13.29 44.18 10.23
N GLY A 317 12.74 44.41 9.03
CA GLY A 317 13.45 45.14 7.96
C GLY A 317 13.41 44.46 6.59
N ALA A 318 12.31 44.60 5.83
CA ALA A 318 12.30 44.50 4.35
C ALA A 318 10.92 44.76 3.68
N PHE A 319 9.98 45.50 4.31
CA PHE A 319 8.70 45.87 3.66
C PHE A 319 8.59 47.34 3.24
N TYR A 320 9.73 48.02 3.10
CA TYR A 320 9.85 49.12 2.15
C TYR A 320 10.49 48.51 0.90
N TRP A 321 9.75 48.36 -0.21
CA TRP A 321 10.26 48.30 -1.62
C TRP A 321 9.23 47.81 -2.67
N LEU A 322 7.94 47.62 -2.34
CA LEU A 322 6.90 47.20 -3.30
C LEU A 322 5.67 48.12 -3.37
N LEU A 323 5.88 49.44 -3.33
CA LEU A 323 4.80 50.43 -3.49
C LEU A 323 5.16 51.58 -4.46
N CYS A 324 6.02 51.33 -5.46
CA CYS A 324 6.48 52.41 -6.36
C CYS A 324 6.64 52.06 -7.85
N LEU A 325 5.89 51.10 -8.41
CA LEU A 325 5.89 50.86 -9.86
C LEU A 325 4.51 50.42 -10.41
N PHE A 326 3.45 51.16 -10.08
CA PHE A 326 2.15 51.08 -10.79
C PHE A 326 1.53 52.46 -11.03
N LEU A 327 2.37 53.46 -11.28
CA LEU A 327 1.98 54.71 -11.94
C LEU A 327 3.03 54.99 -13.01
N PHE A 328 2.56 55.04 -14.25
CA PHE A 328 3.24 55.31 -15.55
C PHE A 328 3.36 54.11 -16.50
N SER A 329 2.65 54.24 -17.62
CA SER A 329 2.88 53.64 -18.94
C SER A 329 2.33 52.24 -19.26
N GLN A 330 1.01 52.13 -19.42
CA GLN A 330 0.29 51.93 -20.71
C GLN A 330 -1.14 51.44 -20.45
#